data_AF-A0A955MXQ9-F1
#
_entry.id   AF-A0A955MXQ9-F1
#
_cell.length_a   1.000
_cell.length_b   1.000
_cell.length_c   1.000
_cell.angle_alpha   90.00
_cell.angle_beta   90.00
_cell.angle_gamma   90.00
#
_symmetry.space_group_name_H-M   'P 1'
#
loop_
_entity.id
_entity.type
_entity.pdbx_description
1 polymer ?
#
loop_
_entity_poly.entity_id
_entity_poly.type
_entity_poly.pdbx_seq_one_letter_code
_entity_poly.pdbx_strand_id
1 'polypeptide(L)'
;MKFARTVFPYAIGLTVLLFFAAVILYQRSSAFLEKGMESERKGDMVEAIESYEWSIQNYTPAINRAGEAIARLEKIATDSEVKGATDTAIEAWQGIVSGLAVIRHLSQPYPEEKAKAEREMNRLRDRVIAKRNAPSS
;
A
#
# COMPACT_ATOMS: atom_id res chain seq x y z
N MET A 1 -0.89 31.91 40.68
CA MET A 1 -1.64 30.75 40.12
C MET A 1 -2.77 31.15 39.15
N LYS A 2 -2.63 32.19 38.31
CA LYS A 2 -3.63 32.53 37.27
C LYS A 2 -3.34 31.89 35.91
N PHE A 3 -2.07 31.65 35.59
CA PHE A 3 -1.63 31.02 34.33
C PHE A 3 -2.17 29.59 34.13
N ALA A 4 -2.21 28.77 35.19
CA ALA A 4 -2.68 27.39 35.09
C ALA A 4 -4.16 27.26 34.70
N ARG A 5 -5.01 28.24 35.02
CA ARG A 5 -6.45 28.20 34.70
C ARG A 5 -6.76 28.53 33.25
N THR A 6 -5.90 29.30 32.59
CA THR A 6 -6.10 29.68 31.18
C THR A 6 -5.48 28.67 30.22
N VAL A 7 -4.35 28.03 30.58
CA VAL A 7 -3.65 27.07 29.70
C VAL A 7 -4.31 25.68 29.71
N PHE A 8 -4.95 25.29 30.81
CA PHE A 8 -5.62 23.98 30.96
C PHE A 8 -6.74 23.69 29.93
N PRO A 9 -7.67 24.61 29.62
CA PRO A 9 -8.67 24.36 28.58
C PRO A 9 -8.09 24.23 27.17
N TYR A 10 -6.99 24.95 26.86
CA TYR A 10 -6.31 24.80 25.57
C TYR A 10 -5.57 23.47 25.45
N ALA A 11 -4.97 22.98 26.56
CA ALA A 11 -4.35 21.66 26.58
C ALA A 11 -5.39 20.56 26.33
N ILE A 12 -6.55 20.62 26.98
CA ILE A 12 -7.66 19.67 26.74
C ILE A 12 -8.17 19.78 25.30
N GLY A 13 -8.37 21.00 24.79
CA GLY A 13 -8.80 21.22 23.41
C GLY A 13 -7.82 20.64 22.38
N LEU A 14 -6.52 20.82 22.59
CA LEU A 14 -5.48 20.24 21.74
C LEU A 14 -5.47 18.70 21.82
N THR A 15 -5.61 18.13 23.02
CA THR A 15 -5.69 16.66 23.19
C THR A 15 -6.89 16.07 22.46
N VAL A 16 -8.07 16.68 22.58
CA VAL A 16 -9.27 16.23 21.87
C VAL A 16 -9.09 16.34 20.36
N LEU A 17 -8.51 17.44 19.87
CA LEU A 17 -8.26 17.63 18.45
C LEU A 17 -7.27 16.58 17.89
N LEU A 18 -6.18 16.29 18.60
CA LEU A 18 -5.24 15.23 18.23
C LEU A 18 -5.90 13.85 18.25
N PHE A 19 -6.79 13.59 19.20
CA PHE A 19 -7.55 12.34 19.27
C PHE A 19 -8.46 12.17 18.04
N PHE A 20 -9.25 13.20 17.69
CA PHE A 20 -10.11 13.14 16.49
C PHE A 20 -9.29 12.97 15.20
N ALA A 21 -8.16 13.68 15.07
CA ALA A 21 -7.27 13.51 13.94
C ALA A 21 -6.75 12.06 13.82
N ALA A 22 -6.34 11.46 14.94
CA ALA A 22 -5.92 10.06 14.97
C ALA A 22 -7.04 9.09 14.58
N VAL A 23 -8.27 9.32 15.03
CA VAL A 23 -9.44 8.49 14.67
C VAL A 23 -9.78 8.62 13.17
N ILE A 24 -9.72 9.81 12.60
CA ILE A 24 -9.99 10.04 11.17
C ILE A 24 -8.93 9.33 10.32
N LEU A 25 -7.65 9.46 10.69
CA LEU A 25 -6.55 8.76 10.02
C LEU A 25 -6.72 7.24 10.14
N TYR A 26 -7.16 6.76 11.30
CA TYR A 26 -7.44 5.34 11.54
C TYR A 26 -8.56 4.83 10.63
N GLN A 27 -9.68 5.53 10.51
CA GLN A 27 -10.79 5.09 9.67
C GLN A 27 -10.43 5.09 8.19
N ARG A 28 -9.72 6.13 7.73
CA ARG A 28 -9.36 6.27 6.31
C ARG A 28 -8.44 5.16 5.82
N SER A 29 -7.47 4.75 6.63
CA SER A 29 -6.59 3.61 6.32
C SER A 29 -7.38 2.28 6.25
N SER A 30 -8.42 2.11 7.07
CA SER A 30 -9.27 0.91 7.04
C SER A 30 -10.08 0.82 5.74
N ALA A 31 -10.64 1.96 5.32
CA ALA A 31 -11.50 2.02 4.15
C ALA A 31 -10.81 1.56 2.86
N PHE A 32 -9.52 1.88 2.68
CA PHE A 32 -8.79 1.48 1.47
C PHE A 32 -8.51 -0.03 1.42
N LEU A 33 -8.13 -0.63 2.55
CA LEU A 33 -7.91 -2.08 2.61
C LEU A 33 -9.21 -2.84 2.38
N GLU A 34 -10.30 -2.42 3.02
CA GLU A 34 -11.63 -3.02 2.84
C GLU A 34 -12.13 -2.89 1.42
N LYS A 35 -11.95 -1.71 0.81
CA LYS A 35 -12.27 -1.48 -0.60
C LYS A 35 -11.48 -2.41 -1.52
N GLY A 36 -10.17 -2.56 -1.29
CA GLY A 36 -9.32 -3.47 -2.07
C GLY A 36 -9.81 -4.93 -1.99
N MET A 37 -10.18 -5.40 -0.79
CA MET A 37 -10.75 -6.74 -0.61
C MET A 37 -12.12 -6.90 -1.26
N GLU A 38 -12.93 -5.84 -1.29
CA GLU A 38 -14.22 -5.86 -1.98
C GLU A 38 -14.04 -5.95 -3.50
N SER A 39 -13.18 -5.11 -4.08
CA SER A 39 -12.87 -5.12 -5.51
C SER A 39 -12.19 -6.43 -5.93
N GLU A 40 -11.29 -6.99 -5.12
CA GLU A 40 -10.70 -8.32 -5.34
C GLU A 40 -11.78 -9.40 -5.42
N ARG A 41 -12.76 -9.39 -4.50
CA ARG A 41 -13.88 -10.35 -4.51
C ARG A 41 -14.79 -10.19 -5.72
N LYS A 42 -14.95 -8.96 -6.23
CA LYS A 42 -15.72 -8.68 -7.45
C LYS A 42 -14.97 -9.04 -8.74
N GLY A 43 -13.67 -9.32 -8.65
CA GLY A 43 -12.81 -9.58 -9.80
C GLY A 43 -12.28 -8.30 -10.48
N ASP A 44 -12.52 -7.12 -9.89
CA ASP A 44 -11.97 -5.86 -10.39
C ASP A 44 -10.54 -5.69 -9.88
N MET A 45 -9.59 -6.29 -10.61
CA MET A 45 -8.19 -6.33 -10.22
C MET A 45 -7.53 -4.94 -10.26
N VAL A 46 -7.97 -4.05 -11.16
CA VAL A 46 -7.41 -2.69 -11.27
C VAL A 46 -7.76 -1.91 -10.01
N GLU A 47 -9.05 -1.87 -9.65
CA GLU A 47 -9.48 -1.16 -8.45
C GLU A 47 -8.94 -1.80 -7.16
N ALA A 48 -8.79 -3.13 -7.14
CA ALA A 48 -8.18 -3.82 -6.01
C ALA A 48 -6.71 -3.39 -5.82
N ILE A 49 -5.92 -3.40 -6.89
CA ILE A 49 -4.50 -3.01 -6.84
C ILE A 49 -4.36 -1.55 -6.39
N GLU A 50 -5.13 -0.63 -6.98
CA GLU A 50 -5.10 0.79 -6.59
C GLU A 50 -5.47 0.97 -5.12
N SER A 51 -6.52 0.30 -4.65
CA SER A 51 -6.98 0.42 -3.26
C SER A 51 -5.96 -0.13 -2.27
N TYR A 52 -5.28 -1.22 -2.60
CA TYR A 52 -4.19 -1.74 -1.78
C TYR A 52 -2.96 -0.83 -1.79
N GLU A 53 -2.60 -0.24 -2.94
CA GLU A 53 -1.54 0.77 -3.01
C GLU A 53 -1.86 1.95 -2.07
N TRP A 54 -3.08 2.49 -2.13
CA TRP A 54 -3.52 3.57 -1.23
C TRP A 54 -3.47 3.16 0.24
N SER A 55 -3.80 1.91 0.57
CA SER A 55 -3.67 1.38 1.94
C SER A 55 -2.21 1.40 2.40
N ILE A 56 -1.26 1.02 1.53
CA ILE A 56 0.18 1.08 1.83
C ILE A 56 0.62 2.53 2.03
N GLN A 57 0.24 3.46 1.13
CA GLN A 57 0.62 4.87 1.23
C GLN A 57 0.14 5.53 2.54
N ASN A 58 -0.97 5.05 3.11
CA ASN A 58 -1.50 5.50 4.40
C ASN A 58 -0.96 4.67 5.58
N TYR A 59 0.29 4.20 5.48
CA TYR A 59 0.98 3.45 6.53
C TYR A 59 0.96 4.18 7.87
N THR A 60 0.66 3.41 8.91
CA THR A 60 0.69 3.86 10.30
C THR A 60 1.43 2.80 11.13
N PRO A 61 2.54 3.12 11.80
CA PRO A 61 3.39 2.11 12.46
C PRO A 61 2.69 1.20 13.49
N ALA A 62 1.63 1.69 14.13
CA ALA A 62 0.87 0.93 15.12
C ALA A 62 -0.17 -0.03 14.50
N ILE A 63 -0.35 -0.02 13.18
CA ILE A 63 -1.44 -0.73 12.50
C ILE A 63 -0.87 -1.50 11.30
N ASN A 64 -0.96 -2.83 11.36
CA ASN A 64 -0.39 -3.71 10.32
C ASN A 64 -1.23 -3.82 9.04
N ARG A 65 -1.89 -2.75 8.59
CA ARG A 65 -2.71 -2.76 7.36
C ARG A 65 -1.89 -2.67 6.09
N ALA A 66 -0.77 -1.94 6.13
CA ALA A 66 0.16 -1.90 5.00
C ALA A 66 0.73 -3.30 4.75
N GLY A 67 1.13 -4.02 5.80
CA GLY A 67 1.58 -5.41 5.69
C GLY A 67 0.54 -6.33 5.05
N GLU A 68 -0.73 -6.20 5.44
CA GLU A 68 -1.81 -6.98 4.81
C GLU A 68 -2.02 -6.61 3.34
N ALA A 69 -2.04 -5.32 2.99
CA ALA A 69 -2.15 -4.86 1.61
C ALA A 69 -0.96 -5.34 0.74
N ILE A 70 0.26 -5.33 1.28
CA ILE A 70 1.46 -5.88 0.61
C ILE A 70 1.27 -7.37 0.34
N ALA A 71 0.86 -8.15 1.34
CA ALA A 71 0.65 -9.59 1.18
C ALA A 71 -0.43 -9.91 0.13
N ARG A 72 -1.50 -9.10 0.08
CA ARG A 72 -2.57 -9.21 -0.94
C ARG A 72 -2.06 -8.89 -2.34
N LEU A 73 -1.32 -7.79 -2.52
CA LEU A 73 -0.72 -7.43 -3.81
C LEU A 73 0.29 -8.49 -4.27
N GLU A 74 1.10 -9.03 -3.37
CA GLU A 74 2.01 -10.13 -3.68
C GLU A 74 1.23 -11.35 -4.19
N LYS A 75 0.15 -11.73 -3.50
CA LYS A 75 -0.70 -12.84 -3.93
C LYS A 75 -1.32 -12.59 -5.31
N ILE A 76 -1.84 -11.38 -5.56
CA ILE A 76 -2.39 -11.00 -6.88
C ILE A 76 -1.30 -11.14 -7.95
N ALA A 77 -0.08 -10.68 -7.65
CA ALA A 77 1.02 -10.73 -8.59
C ALA A 77 1.42 -12.17 -8.92
N THR A 78 1.58 -13.04 -7.91
CA THR A 78 1.94 -14.45 -8.11
C THR A 78 0.85 -15.22 -8.83
N ASP A 79 -0.41 -15.02 -8.45
CA ASP A 79 -1.55 -15.71 -9.07
C ASP A 79 -1.71 -15.27 -10.53
N SER A 80 -1.51 -13.99 -10.83
CA SER A 80 -1.59 -13.44 -12.19
C SER A 80 -0.44 -13.95 -13.05
N GLU A 81 0.78 -14.06 -12.52
CA GLU A 81 1.90 -14.67 -13.24
C GLU A 81 1.60 -16.13 -13.61
N VAL A 82 1.11 -16.94 -12.66
CA VAL A 82 0.75 -18.34 -12.91
C VAL A 82 -0.34 -18.47 -13.99
N LYS A 83 -1.30 -17.54 -14.01
CA LYS A 83 -2.36 -17.48 -15.03
C LYS A 83 -1.89 -16.91 -16.37
N GLY A 84 -0.64 -16.45 -16.48
CA GLY A 84 -0.11 -15.81 -17.68
C GLY A 84 -0.59 -14.36 -17.88
N ALA A 85 -1.29 -13.77 -16.91
CA ALA A 85 -1.69 -12.37 -16.89
C ALA A 85 -0.50 -11.49 -16.44
N THR A 86 0.53 -11.43 -17.29
CA THR A 86 1.81 -10.77 -16.96
C THR A 86 1.67 -9.28 -16.66
N ASP A 87 0.79 -8.57 -17.37
CA ASP A 87 0.60 -7.13 -17.15
C ASP A 87 0.02 -6.86 -15.76
N THR A 88 -1.02 -7.59 -15.35
CA THR A 88 -1.59 -7.51 -13.99
C THR A 88 -0.57 -7.89 -12.92
N ALA A 89 0.29 -8.87 -13.20
CA ALA A 89 1.37 -9.23 -12.27
C ALA A 89 2.38 -8.09 -12.08
N ILE A 90 2.78 -7.42 -13.17
CA ILE A 90 3.67 -6.26 -13.13
C ILE A 90 3.01 -5.10 -12.39
N GLU A 91 1.73 -4.82 -12.66
CA GLU A 91 0.97 -3.76 -11.99
C GLU A 91 0.88 -3.99 -10.47
N ALA A 92 0.60 -5.21 -10.03
CA ALA A 92 0.52 -5.53 -8.61
C ALA A 92 1.87 -5.36 -7.90
N TRP A 93 2.99 -5.81 -8.52
CA TRP A 93 4.33 -5.54 -7.99
C TRP A 93 4.66 -4.05 -7.97
N GLN A 94 4.28 -3.32 -9.03
CA GLN A 94 4.45 -1.88 -9.11
C GLN A 94 3.66 -1.15 -8.01
N GLY A 95 2.47 -1.63 -7.65
CA GLY A 95 1.66 -1.11 -6.54
C GLY A 95 2.39 -1.20 -5.20
N ILE A 96 3.13 -2.28 -4.94
CA ILE A 96 3.97 -2.39 -3.73
C ILE A 96 5.11 -1.37 -3.77
N VAL A 97 5.84 -1.28 -4.89
CA VAL A 97 6.99 -0.37 -5.03
C VAL A 97 6.56 1.10 -4.89
N SER A 98 5.51 1.50 -5.61
CA SER A 98 4.96 2.86 -5.57
C SER A 98 4.38 3.21 -4.21
N GLY A 99 3.58 2.32 -3.62
CA GLY A 99 3.00 2.52 -2.29
C GLY A 99 4.07 2.74 -1.22
N LEU A 100 5.12 1.92 -1.22
CA LEU A 100 6.23 2.04 -0.28
C LEU A 100 7.16 3.21 -0.58
N ALA A 101 7.26 3.66 -1.84
CA ALA A 101 8.12 4.79 -2.23
C ALA A 101 7.64 6.14 -1.70
N VAL A 102 6.33 6.28 -1.44
CA VAL A 102 5.72 7.49 -0.86
C VAL A 102 6.07 7.65 0.62
N ILE A 103 6.27 6.53 1.33
CA ILE A 103 6.53 6.53 2.77
C ILE A 103 8.01 6.85 3.03
N ARG A 104 8.38 8.12 2.85
CA ARG A 104 9.73 8.64 3.13
C ARG A 104 9.78 9.26 4.52
N HIS A 105 9.89 8.42 5.56
CA HIS A 105 10.21 8.85 6.91
C HIS A 105 11.70 8.61 7.25
N LEU A 106 12.10 8.86 8.50
CA LEU A 106 13.45 8.63 9.04
C LEU A 106 13.95 7.18 8.82
N SER A 107 13.05 6.21 8.65
CA SER A 107 13.36 4.85 8.19
C SER A 107 12.30 4.37 7.18
N GLN A 108 12.72 3.56 6.21
CA GLN A 108 11.83 2.93 5.22
C GLN A 108 11.13 1.74 5.88
N PRO A 109 9.78 1.73 5.97
CA PRO A 109 9.07 0.53 6.38
C PRO A 109 9.09 -0.51 5.26
N TYR A 110 9.12 -1.79 5.64
CA TYR A 110 9.10 -2.95 4.74
C TYR A 110 10.19 -2.93 3.63
N PRO A 111 11.48 -2.78 4.00
CA PRO A 111 12.55 -2.66 3.00
C PRO A 111 12.77 -3.95 2.21
N GLU A 112 12.54 -5.12 2.82
CA GLU A 112 12.73 -6.42 2.16
C GLU A 112 11.64 -6.67 1.12
N GLU A 113 10.40 -6.36 1.45
CA GLU A 113 9.23 -6.48 0.59
C GLU A 113 9.34 -5.54 -0.60
N LYS A 114 9.80 -4.30 -0.38
CA LYS A 114 10.09 -3.35 -1.47
C LYS A 114 11.15 -3.91 -2.40
N ALA A 115 12.28 -4.36 -1.86
CA ALA A 115 13.37 -4.91 -2.65
C ALA A 115 12.95 -6.17 -3.43
N LYS A 116 12.10 -7.01 -2.83
CA LYS A 116 11.51 -8.16 -3.50
C LYS A 116 10.61 -7.75 -4.66
N ALA A 117 9.69 -6.81 -4.44
CA ALA A 117 8.78 -6.32 -5.48
C ALA A 117 9.55 -5.69 -6.66
N GLU A 118 10.60 -4.91 -6.40
CA GLU A 118 11.47 -4.35 -7.44
C GLU A 118 12.14 -5.44 -8.29
N ARG A 119 12.69 -6.49 -7.63
CA ARG A 119 13.31 -7.62 -8.33
C ARG A 119 12.32 -8.37 -9.22
N GLU A 120 11.15 -8.73 -8.68
CA GLU A 120 10.14 -9.49 -9.42
C GLU A 120 9.54 -8.69 -10.58
N MET A 121 9.24 -7.40 -10.36
CA MET A 121 8.76 -6.50 -11.41
C MET A 121 9.76 -6.41 -12.57
N ASN A 122 11.05 -6.26 -12.28
CA ASN A 122 12.09 -6.17 -13.31
C ASN A 122 12.25 -7.51 -14.05
N ARG A 123 12.25 -8.64 -13.33
CA ARG A 123 12.28 -9.99 -13.95
C ARG A 123 11.14 -10.18 -14.96
N LEU A 124 9.93 -9.77 -14.60
CA LEU A 124 8.76 -9.90 -15.49
C LEU A 124 8.88 -8.98 -16.71
N ARG A 125 9.31 -7.73 -16.52
CA ARG A 125 9.54 -6.78 -17.62
C ARG A 125 10.58 -7.29 -18.61
N ASP A 126 11.69 -7.81 -18.12
CA ASP A 126 12.75 -8.38 -18.95
C ASP A 126 12.23 -9.57 -19.77
N ARG A 127 11.42 -10.44 -19.15
CA ARG A 127 10.78 -11.57 -19.85
C ARG A 127 9.85 -11.11 -20.97
N VAL A 128 9.07 -10.05 -20.76
CA VAL A 128 8.19 -9.47 -21.78
C VAL A 128 9.00 -8.90 -22.94
N ILE A 129 10.07 -8.17 -22.65
CA ILE A 129 10.98 -7.60 -23.66
C ILE A 129 11.63 -8.72 -24.48
N ALA A 130 12.15 -9.76 -23.81
CA ALA A 130 12.78 -10.90 -24.48
C ALA A 130 11.79 -11.62 -25.41
N LYS A 131 10.55 -11.85 -24.96
CA LYS A 131 9.50 -12.49 -25.78
C LYS A 131 9.13 -11.65 -27.00
N ARG A 132 9.09 -10.32 -26.86
CA ARG A 132 8.79 -9.40 -27.97
C ARG A 132 9.88 -9.38 -29.03
N ASN A 133 11.14 -9.55 -28.63
CA ASN A 133 12.30 -9.49 -29.51
C ASN A 133 12.70 -10.85 -30.10
N ALA A 134 12.03 -11.94 -29.71
CA ALA A 134 12.29 -13.25 -30.28
C ALA A 134 11.82 -13.29 -31.74
N PRO A 135 12.65 -13.76 -32.70
CA PRO A 135 12.23 -13.89 -34.09
C PRO A 135 11.05 -14.86 -34.15
N SER A 136 9.97 -14.43 -34.82
CA SER A 136 8.81 -15.28 -35.12
C SER A 136 9.27 -16.42 -36.03
N SER A 137 9.54 -17.58 -35.43
CA SER A 137 9.89 -18.84 -36.10
C SER A 137 8.69 -19.43 -36.83
#